data_AF-N4V075-F1
#
_entry.id   AF-N4V075-F1
#
_cell.length_a   1.000
_cell.length_b   1.000
_cell.length_c   1.000
_cell.angle_alpha   90.00
_cell.angle_beta   90.00
_cell.angle_gamma   90.00
#
_symmetry.space_group_name_H-M   'P 1'
#
loop_
_entity.id
_entity.type
_entity.pdbx_description
1 polymer ?
#
loop_
_entity_poly.entity_id
_entity_poly.type
_entity_poly.pdbx_seq_one_letter_code
_entity_poly.pdbx_strand_id
1 'polypeptide(L)' 'MANRLLADRDASPVGKRWAINFIKRQPELKTRSFRKYDYQRAKCEDLTIIRN' A
#
# COMPACT_ATOMS: atom_id res chain seq x y z
N MET A 1 11.03 -0.86 3.60
CA MET A 1 11.22 -1.49 2.27
C MET A 1 12.29 -0.77 1.45
N ALA A 2 12.13 0.51 1.08
CA ALA A 2 13.14 1.25 0.29
C ALA A 2 14.54 1.28 0.92
N ASN A 3 14.66 1.52 2.24
CA ASN A 3 15.96 1.49 2.92
C ASN A 3 16.67 0.15 2.85
N ARG A 4 15.93 -0.96 2.79
CA ARG A 4 16.52 -2.30 2.67
C ARG A 4 17.17 -2.48 1.30
N LEU A 5 16.44 -2.09 0.24
CA LEU A 5 16.96 -2.13 -1.13
C LEU A 5 18.17 -1.21 -1.35
N LEU A 6 18.26 -0.11 -0.61
CA LEU A 6 19.40 0.80 -0.67
C LEU A 6 20.61 0.27 0.10
N ALA A 7 20.38 -0.37 1.24
CA ALA A 7 21.43 -1.06 1.98
C ALA A 7 22.07 -2.18 1.14
N ASP A 8 21.26 -2.94 0.38
CA ASP A 8 21.76 -3.97 -0.54
C ASP A 8 22.58 -3.40 -1.72
N ARG A 9 22.54 -2.08 -1.95
CA ARG A 9 23.23 -1.37 -3.04
C ARG A 9 24.31 -0.41 -2.54
N ASP A 10 24.67 -0.49 -1.25
CA ASP A 10 25.60 0.43 -0.58
C ASP A 10 25.25 1.92 -0.78
N ALA A 11 23.95 2.22 -0.84
CA ALA A 11 23.42 3.55 -1.06
C ALA A 11 22.88 4.18 0.23
N SER A 12 22.94 5.51 0.31
CA SER A 12 22.42 6.25 1.47
C SER A 12 20.91 6.03 1.67
N PRO A 13 20.45 5.92 2.93
CA PRO A 13 19.04 5.66 3.23
C PRO A 13 18.13 6.83 2.83
N VAL A 14 16.85 6.54 2.60
CA VAL A 14 15.86 7.57 2.29
C VAL A 14 15.49 8.38 3.52
N GLY A 15 15.20 9.67 3.32
CA GLY A 15 14.73 10.56 4.37
C GLY A 15 13.32 10.23 4.87
N LYS A 16 12.99 10.69 6.09
CA LYS A 16 11.71 10.42 6.79
C LYS A 16 10.46 10.73 5.95
N ARG A 17 10.52 11.75 5.08
CA ARG A 17 9.38 12.20 4.24
C ARG A 17 9.35 11.57 2.85
N TRP A 18 10.25 10.63 2.54
CA TRP A 18 10.40 10.06 1.19
C TRP A 18 9.09 9.47 0.65
N ALA A 19 8.38 8.67 1.44
CA ALA A 19 7.13 8.03 1.00
C ALA A 19 6.05 9.07 0.60
N ILE A 20 5.86 10.10 1.43
CA ILE A 20 4.88 11.16 1.17
C ILE A 20 5.26 11.95 -0.09
N ASN A 21 6.54 12.30 -0.23
CA ASN A 21 7.02 13.05 -1.39
C ASN A 21 6.92 12.23 -2.69
N PHE A 22 7.17 10.92 -2.61
CA PHE A 22 7.02 10.00 -3.74
C PHE A 22 5.57 9.95 -4.23
N ILE A 23 4.62 9.78 -3.31
CA ILE A 23 3.18 9.76 -3.64
C ILE A 23 2.74 11.11 -4.23
N LYS A 24 3.21 12.24 -3.68
CA LYS A 24 2.88 13.58 -4.20
C LYS A 24 3.37 13.81 -5.64
N ARG A 25 4.51 13.22 -6.01
CA ARG A 25 5.08 13.34 -7.37
C ARG A 25 4.37 12.45 -8.38
N GLN A 26 3.66 11.41 -7.93
CA GLN A 26 3.06 10.40 -8.78
C GLN A 26 1.54 10.42 -8.64
N PRO A 27 0.84 11.27 -9.41
CA PRO A 27 -0.62 11.39 -9.34
C PRO A 27 -1.34 10.08 -9.72
N GLU A 28 -0.71 9.22 -10.51
CA GLU A 28 -1.23 7.90 -10.89
C GLU A 28 -1.32 6.93 -9.69
N LEU A 29 -0.43 7.08 -8.71
CA LEU A 29 -0.44 6.30 -7.49
C LEU A 29 -1.50 6.77 -6.49
N LYS A 30 -2.20 7.89 -6.78
CA LYS A 30 -3.33 8.35 -5.99
C LYS A 30 -4.49 7.37 -6.16
N THR A 31 -4.44 6.31 -5.38
CA THR A 31 -5.50 5.30 -5.34
C THR A 31 -6.79 6.00 -4.90
N ARG A 32 -7.85 5.90 -5.71
CA ARG A 32 -9.18 6.34 -5.31
C ARG A 32 -9.59 5.55 -4.06
N SER A 33 -9.54 6.19 -2.91
CA SER A 33 -9.89 5.63 -1.60
C SER A 33 -11.38 5.30 -1.44
N PHE A 34 -12.20 5.62 -2.43
CA PHE A 34 -13.66 5.38 -2.41
C PHE A 34 -14.07 4.05 -3.03
N ARG A 35 -13.23 3.01 -2.93
CA ARG A 35 -13.73 1.66 -3.19
C ARG A 35 -14.36 1.16 -1.90
N LYS A 36 -15.64 0.78 -1.97
CA LYS A 36 -16.32 0.08 -0.88
C LYS A 36 -15.44 -1.13 -0.54
N TYR A 37 -14.87 -1.11 0.65
CA TYR A 37 -13.96 -2.17 1.07
C TYR A 37 -14.78 -3.44 1.26
N ASP A 38 -14.42 -4.49 0.54
CA ASP A 38 -15.06 -5.79 0.67
C ASP A 38 -14.49 -6.47 1.92
N TYR A 39 -15.10 -6.14 3.07
CA TYR A 39 -14.71 -6.68 4.38
C TYR A 39 -14.85 -8.20 4.44
N GLN A 40 -15.71 -8.80 3.63
CA GLN A 40 -15.91 -10.25 3.56
C GLN A 40 -14.68 -10.90 2.94
N ARG A 41 -14.20 -10.36 1.80
CA ARG A 41 -12.92 -10.78 1.21
C ARG A 41 -11.73 -10.53 2.12
N ALA A 42 -11.70 -9.42 2.84
CA ALA A 42 -10.60 -9.10 3.74
C ALA A 42 -10.50 -10.05 4.94
N LYS A 43 -11.64 -10.62 5.37
CA LYS A 43 -11.71 -11.59 6.44
C LYS A 43 -11.65 -13.04 5.97
N CYS A 44 -11.49 -13.28 4.66
CA CYS A 44 -11.60 -14.61 4.05
C CYS A 44 -12.88 -15.34 4.47
N GLU A 45 -13.99 -14.60 4.65
CA GLU A 45 -15.28 -15.21 5.02
C GLU A 45 -15.77 -16.07 3.86
N ASP A 46 -16.21 -17.29 4.17
CA ASP A 46 -16.71 -18.23 3.18
C ASP A 46 -18.03 -17.71 2.59
N LEU A 47 -18.17 -17.70 1.27
CA LEU A 47 -19.33 -17.08 0.58
C LEU A 47 -20.67 -17.73 0.99
N THR A 48 -20.62 -18.99 1.45
CA THR A 48 -21.74 -19.76 1.97
C THR A 48 -22.26 -19.23 3.32
N ILE A 49 -21.40 -18.65 4.16
CA ILE A 49 -21.74 -18.13 5.49
C ILE A 49 -22.48 -16.78 5.41
N ILE A 50 -22.22 -16.02 4.34
CA ILE A 50 -22.79 -14.67 4.12
C ILE A 50 -24.20 -14.71 3.53
N ARG A 51 -24.59 -15.81 2.88
CA ARG A 51 -25.90 -15.96 2.24
C ARG A 51 -26.95 -16.41 3.27
N ASN A 52 -27.38 -15.49 4.14
CA ASN A 52 -28.61 -15.58 4.93
C ASN A 52 -29.20 -14.19 5.14
#